data_AF-A0AAD6ZN42-F1
#
_entry.id   AF-A0AAD6ZN42-F1
#
_cell.length_a   1.000
_cell.length_b   1.000
_cell.length_c   1.000
_cell.angle_alpha   90.00
_cell.angle_beta   90.00
_cell.angle_gamma   90.00
#
_symmetry.space_group_name_H-M   'P 1'
#
loop_
_entity.id
_entity.type
_entity.pdbx_description
1 polymer ?
#
loop_
_entity_poly.entity_id
_entity_poly.type
_entity_poly.pdbx_seq_one_letter_code
_entity_poly.pdbx_strand_id
1 'polypeptide(L)'
;LNTNDPPSGSEIAFVHSVISKADARVAHIDEEVAELQEMLKYLRAECASLHRYQKRNRAIVSPLRRMPPEILGEIFSLTLPSIGDALDAGRFDMAQSPWLLTQISSCWRAVCLLIPSLWSRVVIQYPPFNSKEGRKVYTGDHDRSDTLGEVRVDDSASILTSILVRF
;
A
#
# COMPACT_ATOMS: atom_id res chain seq x y z
N LEU A 1 9.73 -35.59 48.90
CA LEU A 1 9.81 -36.99 48.44
C LEU A 1 11.27 -37.27 48.15
N ASN A 2 11.98 -37.84 49.13
CA ASN A 2 13.43 -38.02 49.13
C ASN A 2 13.76 -39.47 49.50
N THR A 3 13.15 -40.41 48.79
CA THR A 3 13.36 -41.86 48.97
C THR A 3 13.70 -42.42 47.59
N ASN A 4 14.93 -42.91 47.44
CA ASN A 4 15.48 -43.49 46.22
C ASN A 4 15.10 -44.97 46.07
N ASP A 5 13.94 -45.38 46.61
CA ASP A 5 13.44 -46.73 46.52
C ASP A 5 12.62 -46.91 45.23
N PRO A 6 12.75 -48.06 44.54
CA PRO A 6 11.97 -48.31 43.33
C PRO A 6 10.47 -48.34 43.67
N PRO A 7 9.61 -47.66 42.90
CA PRO A 7 8.19 -47.59 43.19
C PRO A 7 7.54 -48.98 43.12
N SER A 8 6.60 -49.22 44.02
CA SER A 8 5.79 -50.44 44.05
C SER A 8 4.87 -50.53 42.82
N GLY A 9 4.49 -51.74 42.43
CA GLY A 9 3.58 -51.94 41.29
C GLY A 9 2.24 -51.20 41.43
N SER A 10 1.75 -51.00 42.65
CA SER A 10 0.56 -50.20 42.95
C SER A 10 0.76 -48.70 42.74
N GLU A 11 1.93 -48.16 43.08
CA GLU A 11 2.27 -46.74 42.85
C GLU A 11 2.42 -46.47 41.34
N ILE A 12 3.04 -47.39 40.60
CA ILE A 12 3.15 -47.33 39.15
C ILE A 12 1.76 -47.33 38.50
N ALA A 13 0.88 -48.25 38.89
CA ALA A 13 -0.50 -48.32 38.36
C ALA A 13 -1.31 -47.05 38.69
N PHE A 14 -1.17 -46.52 39.90
CA PHE A 14 -1.83 -45.28 40.31
C PHE A 14 -1.35 -44.10 39.45
N VAL A 15 -0.04 -43.93 39.29
CA VAL A 15 0.55 -42.88 38.45
C VAL A 15 0.08 -43.00 37.00
N HIS A 16 0.08 -44.19 36.41
CA HIS A 16 -0.46 -44.41 35.07
C HIS A 16 -1.94 -44.02 34.95
N SER A 17 -2.76 -44.31 35.96
CA SER A 17 -4.17 -43.91 35.95
C SER A 17 -4.36 -42.39 36.00
N VAL A 18 -3.49 -41.68 36.73
CA VAL A 18 -3.49 -40.21 36.80
C VAL A 18 -3.06 -39.62 35.46
N ILE A 19 -2.00 -40.15 34.86
CA ILE A 19 -1.52 -39.74 33.53
C ILE A 19 -2.62 -39.96 32.48
N SER A 20 -3.22 -41.15 32.44
CA SER A 20 -4.28 -41.45 31.48
C SER A 20 -5.50 -40.52 31.60
N LYS A 21 -5.89 -40.14 32.84
CA LYS A 21 -6.95 -39.15 33.04
C LYS A 21 -6.55 -37.75 32.57
N ALA A 22 -5.29 -37.35 32.80
CA ALA A 22 -4.77 -36.08 32.33
C ALA A 22 -4.73 -36.03 30.81
N ASP A 23 -4.24 -37.10 30.16
CA ASP A 23 -4.19 -37.22 28.70
C ASP A 23 -5.58 -37.14 28.07
N ALA A 24 -6.57 -37.82 28.66
CA ALA A 24 -7.96 -37.75 28.19
C ALA A 24 -8.53 -36.32 28.32
N ARG A 25 -8.16 -35.59 29.38
CA ARG A 25 -8.61 -34.20 29.57
C ARG A 25 -7.93 -33.25 28.58
N VAL A 26 -6.64 -33.46 28.28
CA VAL A 26 -5.91 -32.68 27.27
C VAL A 26 -6.54 -32.90 25.90
N ALA A 27 -6.76 -34.15 25.49
CA ALA A 27 -7.37 -34.47 24.21
C ALA A 27 -8.75 -33.80 24.03
N HIS A 28 -9.58 -33.83 25.07
CA HIS A 28 -10.89 -33.17 25.05
C HIS A 28 -10.79 -31.64 24.93
N ILE A 29 -9.84 -31.01 25.62
CA ILE A 29 -9.60 -29.56 25.49
C ILE A 29 -9.09 -29.22 24.09
N ASP A 30 -8.20 -30.03 23.51
CA ASP A 30 -7.69 -29.82 22.17
C ASP A 30 -8.80 -29.92 21.10
N GLU A 31 -9.76 -30.83 21.29
CA GLU A 31 -10.98 -30.90 20.47
C GLU A 31 -11.82 -29.62 20.57
N GLU A 32 -12.11 -29.14 21.79
CA GLU A 32 -12.86 -27.89 21.99
C GLU A 32 -12.12 -26.68 21.37
N VAL A 33 -10.78 -26.64 21.51
CA VAL A 33 -9.95 -25.60 20.91
C VAL A 33 -10.04 -25.65 19.39
N ALA A 34 -9.97 -26.84 18.79
CA ALA A 34 -10.08 -27.01 17.34
C ALA A 34 -11.45 -26.54 16.82
N GLU A 35 -12.54 -26.90 17.50
CA GLU A 35 -13.89 -26.46 17.15
C GLU A 35 -14.05 -24.94 17.22
N LEU A 36 -13.58 -24.32 18.31
CA LEU A 36 -13.62 -22.88 18.48
C LEU A 36 -12.76 -22.13 17.46
N GLN A 37 -11.61 -22.70 17.08
CA GLN A 37 -10.74 -22.14 16.04
C GLN A 37 -11.42 -22.14 14.66
N GLU A 38 -12.10 -23.21 14.27
CA GLU A 38 -12.85 -23.24 13.02
C GLU A 38 -14.04 -22.27 13.04
N MET A 39 -14.76 -22.15 14.16
CA MET A 39 -15.83 -21.15 14.32
C MET A 39 -15.29 -19.72 14.17
N LEU A 40 -14.16 -19.43 14.81
CA LEU A 40 -13.52 -18.12 14.77
C LEU A 40 -13.01 -17.79 13.36
N LYS A 41 -12.46 -18.77 12.64
CA LYS A 41 -12.05 -18.64 11.24
C LYS A 41 -13.25 -18.34 10.33
N TYR A 42 -14.36 -19.03 10.51
CA TYR A 42 -15.61 -18.77 9.80
C TYR A 42 -16.08 -17.32 10.03
N LEU A 43 -16.20 -16.88 11.29
CA LEU A 43 -16.65 -15.53 11.63
C LEU A 43 -15.71 -14.44 11.11
N ARG A 44 -14.39 -14.68 11.11
CA ARG A 44 -13.42 -13.75 10.51
C ARG A 44 -13.60 -13.64 9.00
N ALA A 45 -13.85 -14.75 8.31
CA ALA A 45 -14.12 -14.75 6.87
C ALA A 45 -15.41 -13.99 6.55
N GLU A 46 -16.46 -14.19 7.35
CA GLU A 46 -17.73 -13.48 7.23
C GLU A 46 -17.56 -11.98 7.44
N CYS A 47 -16.92 -11.57 8.54
CA CYS A 47 -16.56 -10.18 8.79
C CYS A 47 -15.77 -9.57 7.63
N ALA A 48 -14.74 -10.25 7.13
CA ALA A 48 -13.95 -9.75 6.01
C ALA A 48 -14.81 -9.57 4.74
N SER A 49 -15.77 -10.47 4.50
CA SER A 49 -16.70 -10.35 3.37
C SER A 49 -17.61 -9.13 3.48
N LEU A 50 -18.15 -8.88 4.68
CA LEU A 50 -19.02 -7.73 4.96
C LEU A 50 -18.27 -6.41 4.87
N HIS A 51 -17.02 -6.35 5.36
CA HIS A 51 -16.17 -5.17 5.18
C HIS A 51 -15.91 -4.87 3.69
N ARG A 52 -15.63 -5.91 2.88
CA ARG A 52 -15.49 -5.73 1.42
C ARG A 52 -16.78 -5.22 0.78
N TYR A 53 -17.92 -5.79 1.17
CA TYR A 53 -19.23 -5.35 0.70
C TYR A 53 -19.50 -3.88 1.07
N GLN A 54 -19.27 -3.51 2.33
CA GLN A 54 -19.47 -2.15 2.81
C GLN A 54 -18.55 -1.16 2.09
N LYS A 55 -17.25 -1.48 1.94
CA LYS A 55 -16.29 -0.65 1.19
C LYS A 55 -16.75 -0.42 -0.25
N ARG A 56 -17.22 -1.48 -0.94
CA ARG A 56 -17.74 -1.37 -2.30
C ARG A 56 -18.96 -0.44 -2.37
N ASN A 57 -19.91 -0.58 -1.45
CA ASN A 57 -21.11 0.24 -1.43
C ASN A 57 -20.83 1.70 -1.05
N ARG A 58 -19.95 1.94 -0.06
CA ARG A 58 -19.48 3.28 0.30
C ARG A 58 -18.81 3.96 -0.88
N ALA A 59 -17.99 3.24 -1.64
CA ALA A 59 -17.37 3.78 -2.85
C ALA A 59 -18.40 4.18 -3.92
N ILE A 60 -19.53 3.47 -4.03
CA ILE A 60 -20.62 3.82 -4.98
C ILE A 60 -21.30 5.12 -4.56
N VAL A 61 -21.61 5.29 -3.28
CA VAL A 61 -22.29 6.48 -2.77
C VAL A 61 -21.35 7.64 -2.45
N SER A 62 -20.04 7.45 -2.67
CA SER A 62 -19.03 8.49 -2.45
C SER A 62 -19.38 9.75 -3.24
N PRO A 63 -19.34 10.94 -2.61
CA PRO A 63 -19.60 12.21 -3.29
C PRO A 63 -18.76 12.40 -4.56
N LEU A 64 -17.52 11.87 -4.57
CA LEU A 64 -16.61 11.95 -5.70
C LEU A 64 -17.14 11.28 -6.98
N ARG A 65 -18.04 10.28 -6.89
CA ARG A 65 -18.69 9.67 -8.06
C ARG A 65 -19.96 10.40 -8.49
N ARG A 66 -20.49 11.28 -7.65
CA ARG A 66 -21.71 12.06 -7.90
C ARG A 66 -21.39 13.50 -8.29
N MET A 67 -20.12 13.89 -8.29
CA MET A 67 -19.68 15.19 -8.77
C MET A 67 -19.85 15.26 -10.30
N PRO A 68 -20.41 16.37 -10.81
CA PRO A 68 -20.41 16.62 -12.24
C PRO A 68 -18.97 16.61 -12.80
N PRO A 69 -18.76 16.08 -14.01
CA PRO A 69 -17.44 16.01 -14.63
C PRO A 69 -16.79 17.39 -14.78
N GLU A 70 -17.58 18.46 -14.90
CA GLU A 70 -17.12 19.84 -14.99
C GLU A 70 -16.41 20.27 -13.69
N ILE A 71 -17.00 19.95 -12.53
CA ILE A 71 -16.44 20.28 -11.22
C ILE A 71 -15.17 19.46 -10.94
N LEU A 72 -15.17 18.18 -11.32
CA LEU A 72 -13.97 17.35 -11.25
C LEU A 72 -12.86 17.92 -12.14
N GLY A 73 -13.21 18.41 -13.33
CA GLY A 73 -12.30 19.08 -14.25
C GLY A 73 -11.64 20.34 -13.71
N GLU A 74 -12.43 21.20 -13.08
CA GLU A 74 -11.96 22.39 -12.36
C GLU A 74 -10.94 22.00 -11.29
N ILE A 75 -11.29 21.02 -10.44
CA ILE A 75 -10.39 20.52 -9.39
C ILE A 75 -9.10 19.95 -9.99
N PHE A 76 -9.20 19.14 -11.04
CA PHE A 76 -8.03 18.54 -11.70
C PHE A 76 -7.10 19.61 -12.27
N SER A 77 -7.66 20.69 -12.80
CA SER A 77 -6.87 21.81 -13.36
C SER A 77 -6.05 22.51 -12.28
N LEU A 78 -6.53 22.56 -11.04
CA LEU A 78 -5.79 23.10 -9.89
C LEU A 78 -4.64 22.21 -9.44
N THR A 79 -4.61 20.94 -9.84
CA THR A 79 -3.54 19.99 -9.46
C THR A 79 -2.41 19.89 -10.49
N LEU A 80 -2.52 20.60 -11.62
CA LEU A 80 -1.50 20.56 -12.66
C LEU A 80 -0.21 21.21 -12.16
N PRO A 81 0.96 20.58 -12.37
CA PRO A 81 2.24 21.21 -12.05
C PRO A 81 2.42 22.49 -12.87
N SER A 82 3.17 23.44 -12.33
CA SER A 82 3.64 24.55 -13.13
C SER A 82 4.63 24.04 -14.20
N ILE A 83 4.81 24.79 -15.29
CA ILE A 83 5.79 24.42 -16.32
C ILE A 83 7.21 24.37 -15.73
N GLY A 84 7.52 25.23 -14.75
CA GLY A 84 8.80 25.20 -14.04
C GLY A 84 8.99 23.88 -13.29
N ASP A 85 8.02 23.49 -12.47
CA ASP A 85 8.09 22.24 -11.68
C ASP A 85 8.19 21.00 -12.59
N ALA A 86 7.49 21.00 -13.71
CA ALA A 86 7.53 19.89 -14.68
C ALA A 86 8.88 19.79 -15.42
N LEU A 87 9.58 20.91 -15.60
CA LEU A 87 10.92 20.94 -16.19
C LEU A 87 11.99 20.53 -15.17
N ASP A 88 11.88 21.06 -13.94
CA ASP A 88 12.79 20.79 -12.82
C ASP A 88 12.76 19.32 -12.38
N ALA A 89 11.60 18.65 -12.53
CA ALA A 89 11.47 17.23 -12.26
C ALA A 89 12.44 16.36 -13.10
N GLY A 90 12.96 16.88 -14.22
CA GLY A 90 14.04 16.24 -14.98
C GLY A 90 13.66 14.89 -15.61
N ARG A 91 12.40 14.47 -15.52
CA ARG A 91 11.90 13.19 -16.02
C ARG A 91 10.39 13.20 -16.16
N PHE A 92 9.91 12.32 -17.03
CA PHE A 92 8.51 11.94 -17.08
C PHE A 92 8.12 11.24 -15.77
N ASP A 93 7.27 11.87 -14.97
CA ASP A 93 6.85 11.36 -13.66
C ASP A 93 5.36 10.98 -13.65
N MET A 94 5.10 9.68 -13.52
CA MET A 94 3.74 9.14 -13.43
C MET A 94 3.05 9.46 -12.11
N ALA A 95 3.79 9.95 -11.11
CA ALA A 95 3.24 10.43 -9.84
C ALA A 95 2.76 11.90 -9.92
N GLN A 96 2.90 12.58 -11.06
CA GLN A 96 2.41 13.94 -11.26
C GLN A 96 1.09 13.98 -12.04
N SER A 97 0.30 15.04 -11.81
CA SER A 97 -0.88 15.34 -12.62
C SER A 97 -0.46 15.69 -14.06
N PRO A 98 -1.19 15.27 -15.11
CA PRO A 98 -2.48 14.57 -15.06
C PRO A 98 -2.38 13.04 -14.87
N TRP A 99 -1.18 12.45 -14.96
CA TRP A 99 -0.99 10.99 -14.96
C TRP A 99 -1.50 10.33 -13.69
N LEU A 100 -1.20 10.89 -12.52
CA LEU A 100 -1.66 10.37 -11.25
C LEU A 100 -3.19 10.31 -11.17
N LEU A 101 -3.88 11.35 -11.65
CA LEU A 101 -5.34 11.42 -11.66
C LEU A 101 -5.96 10.28 -12.48
N THR A 102 -5.33 9.94 -13.60
CA THR A 102 -5.79 8.82 -14.45
C THR A 102 -5.61 7.46 -13.80
N GLN A 103 -4.84 7.32 -12.72
CA GLN A 103 -4.62 6.04 -12.04
C GLN A 103 -5.59 5.79 -10.87
N ILE A 104 -6.30 6.82 -10.40
CA ILE A 104 -7.18 6.73 -9.22
C ILE A 104 -8.45 5.90 -9.49
N SER A 105 -9.16 6.19 -10.59
CA SER A 105 -10.37 5.44 -10.95
C SER A 105 -10.68 5.50 -12.44
N SER A 106 -11.51 4.58 -12.94
CA SER A 106 -12.01 4.62 -14.32
C SER A 106 -12.83 5.88 -14.62
N CYS A 107 -13.59 6.36 -13.65
CA CYS A 107 -14.37 7.60 -13.76
C CYS A 107 -13.46 8.82 -13.89
N TRP A 108 -12.44 8.95 -13.03
CA TRP A 108 -11.49 10.07 -13.09
C TRP A 108 -10.69 10.05 -14.38
N ARG A 109 -10.25 8.86 -14.82
CA ARG A 109 -9.61 8.70 -16.13
C ARG A 109 -10.49 9.18 -17.27
N ALA A 110 -11.78 8.83 -17.28
CA ALA A 110 -12.71 9.28 -18.31
C ALA A 110 -12.84 10.81 -18.31
N VAL A 111 -12.97 11.43 -17.13
CA VAL A 111 -13.03 12.89 -16.99
C VAL A 111 -11.73 13.54 -17.48
N CYS A 112 -10.56 13.04 -17.07
CA CYS A 112 -9.28 13.57 -17.51
C CYS A 112 -9.14 13.54 -19.04
N LEU A 113 -9.55 12.44 -19.68
CA LEU A 113 -9.49 12.30 -21.15
C LEU A 113 -10.47 13.22 -21.88
N LEU A 114 -11.58 13.61 -21.24
CA LEU A 114 -12.57 14.52 -21.81
C LEU A 114 -12.16 16.00 -21.71
N ILE A 115 -11.09 16.33 -20.97
CA ILE A 115 -10.69 17.71 -20.71
C ILE A 115 -9.30 17.95 -21.33
N PRO A 116 -9.23 18.49 -22.56
CA PRO A 116 -7.97 18.69 -23.27
C PRO A 116 -6.99 19.62 -22.56
N SER A 117 -7.48 20.59 -21.78
CA SER A 117 -6.64 21.54 -21.05
C SER A 117 -5.76 20.87 -19.99
N LEU A 118 -6.14 19.69 -19.48
CA LEU A 118 -5.29 18.93 -18.55
C LEU A 118 -4.03 18.36 -19.23
N TRP A 119 -4.06 18.21 -20.56
CA TRP A 119 -2.98 17.63 -21.35
C TRP A 119 -2.16 18.69 -22.07
N SER A 120 -2.44 19.97 -21.87
CA SER A 120 -1.72 21.05 -22.55
C SER A 120 -0.31 21.29 -21.98
N ARG A 121 0.06 20.63 -20.87
CA ARG A 121 1.33 20.80 -20.15
C ARG A 121 2.02 19.45 -19.93
N VAL A 122 2.36 18.76 -21.02
CA VAL A 122 3.10 17.50 -20.98
C VAL A 122 4.55 17.75 -21.38
N VAL A 123 5.47 17.54 -20.45
CA VAL A 123 6.92 17.61 -20.70
C VAL A 123 7.45 16.19 -20.88
N ILE A 124 8.00 15.90 -22.06
CA ILE A 124 8.69 14.65 -22.35
C ILE A 124 10.17 14.97 -22.49
N GLN A 125 10.96 14.52 -21.52
CA GLN A 125 12.41 14.62 -21.61
C GLN A 125 12.96 13.35 -22.25
N TYR A 126 13.68 13.50 -23.35
CA TYR A 126 14.40 12.40 -23.97
C TYR A 126 15.75 12.24 -23.29
N PRO A 127 16.19 11.01 -22.97
CA PRO A 127 17.56 10.81 -22.54
C PRO A 127 18.49 11.35 -23.65
N PRO A 128 19.61 12.00 -23.28
CA PRO A 128 20.55 12.51 -24.27
C PRO A 128 20.96 11.35 -25.19
N PHE A 129 20.76 11.55 -26.50
CA PHE A 129 21.21 10.59 -27.50
C PHE A 129 22.72 10.44 -27.35
N ASN A 130 23.15 9.31 -26.79
CA ASN A 130 24.55 9.05 -26.55
C ASN A 130 25.19 8.64 -27.88
N SER A 131 25.50 9.62 -28.74
CA SER A 131 26.36 9.42 -29.90
C SER A 131 27.80 9.21 -29.43
N LYS A 132 28.05 8.07 -28.78
CA LYS A 132 29.41 7.58 -28.51
C LYS A 132 29.81 6.61 -29.60
N GLU A 133 29.98 7.14 -30.81
CA GLU A 133 30.97 6.62 -31.74
C GLU A 133 31.67 7.83 -32.37
N GLY A 134 32.90 8.10 -31.92
CA GLY A 134 33.85 8.91 -32.69
C GLY A 134 33.92 10.42 -32.43
N ARG A 135 34.33 10.85 -31.24
CA ARG A 135 35.44 11.84 -31.12
C ARG A 135 36.02 11.87 -29.71
N LYS A 136 37.20 11.27 -29.54
CA LYS A 136 38.08 11.59 -28.42
C LYS A 136 38.67 12.97 -28.68
N VAL A 137 38.44 13.92 -27.77
CA VAL A 137 39.28 15.11 -27.63
C VAL A 137 39.69 15.15 -26.17
N TYR A 138 41.01 15.12 -25.95
CA TYR A 138 41.65 15.21 -24.65
C TYR A 138 41.85 16.68 -24.24
N THR A 139 42.15 16.86 -22.94
CA THR A 139 42.61 18.06 -22.20
C THR A 139 41.47 18.84 -21.52
N GLY A 140 41.54 19.24 -20.25
CA GLY A 140 42.55 19.17 -19.19
C GLY A 140 41.95 19.67 -17.87
N ASP A 141 42.56 19.33 -16.74
CA ASP A 141 42.13 19.55 -15.36
C ASP A 141 41.65 20.98 -15.01
N HIS A 142 40.55 21.09 -14.25
CA HIS A 142 40.57 21.90 -13.01
C HIS A 142 39.50 21.50 -11.99
N ASP A 143 40.01 21.39 -10.77
CA ASP A 143 39.42 21.13 -9.47
C ASP A 143 38.30 22.13 -9.06
N ARG A 144 37.22 21.63 -8.44
CA ARG A 144 36.65 22.13 -7.17
C ARG A 144 35.32 21.46 -6.81
N SER A 145 35.32 20.93 -5.59
CA SER A 145 34.19 20.58 -4.73
C SER A 145 33.12 21.68 -4.65
N ASP A 146 31.83 21.31 -4.59
CA ASP A 146 31.04 21.51 -3.37
C ASP A 146 29.68 20.83 -3.41
N THR A 147 29.36 20.18 -2.29
CA THR A 147 28.10 19.50 -1.96
C THR A 147 27.22 20.42 -1.12
N LEU A 148 25.96 20.60 -1.51
CA LEU A 148 24.80 21.01 -0.68
C LEU A 148 23.56 20.63 -1.52
N GLY A 149 22.66 19.74 -1.14
CA GLY A 149 22.12 19.49 0.19
C GLY A 149 20.90 20.38 0.39
N GLU A 150 19.77 20.07 -0.26
CA GLU A 150 18.49 20.61 0.21
C GLU A 150 17.32 19.67 -0.11
N VAL A 151 16.70 19.20 0.97
CA VAL A 151 15.49 18.40 1.05
C VAL A 151 14.32 19.32 0.74
N ARG A 152 13.54 19.03 -0.30
CA ARG A 152 12.24 19.67 -0.50
C ARG A 152 11.11 18.67 -0.26
N VAL A 153 10.28 19.05 0.69
CA VAL A 153 9.18 18.31 1.30
C VAL A 153 8.09 18.02 0.27
N ASP A 154 7.64 16.77 0.29
CA ASP A 154 6.63 16.17 -0.58
C ASP A 154 5.21 16.53 -0.10
N ASP A 155 4.76 17.75 -0.37
CA ASP A 155 3.43 18.24 0.04
C ASP A 155 2.29 17.76 -0.88
N SER A 156 2.60 17.36 -2.10
CA SER A 156 1.61 16.88 -3.08
C SER A 156 1.04 15.51 -2.70
N ALA A 157 1.88 14.63 -2.17
CA ALA A 157 1.44 13.33 -1.64
C ALA A 157 0.58 13.48 -0.37
N SER A 158 0.86 14.49 0.46
CA SER A 158 0.16 14.73 1.73
C SER A 158 -1.29 15.18 1.54
N ILE A 159 -1.56 16.02 0.52
CA ILE A 159 -2.91 16.48 0.18
C ILE A 159 -3.77 15.33 -0.35
N LEU A 160 -3.23 14.49 -1.23
CA LEU A 160 -3.97 13.37 -1.79
C LEU A 160 -4.21 12.25 -0.76
N THR A 161 -3.26 12.02 0.14
CA THR A 161 -3.44 11.07 1.24
C THR A 161 -4.49 11.58 2.24
N SER A 162 -4.52 12.89 2.52
CA SER A 162 -5.52 13.52 3.40
C SER A 162 -6.93 13.50 2.81
N ILE A 163 -7.06 13.62 1.48
CA ILE A 163 -8.36 13.54 0.79
C ILE A 163 -8.84 12.08 0.72
N LEU A 164 -7.95 11.11 0.53
CA LEU A 164 -8.32 9.69 0.41
C LEU A 164 -8.63 9.01 1.74
N VAL A 165 -8.08 9.48 2.87
CA VAL A 165 -8.37 8.93 4.21
C VAL A 165 -9.72 9.40 4.77
N ARG A 166 -10.34 10.43 4.17
CA ARG A 166 -11.60 11.03 4.65
C ARG A 166 -12.86 10.59 3.87
N PHE A 167 -12.74 9.64 2.93
CA PHE A 167 -13.85 9.05 2.18
C PHE A 167 -13.81 7.52 2.21
#